data_AF-A0A834BGG3-F1
#
_entry.id   AF-A0A834BGG3-F1
#
_cell.length_a   1.000
_cell.length_b   1.000
_cell.length_c   1.000
_cell.angle_alpha   90.00
_cell.angle_beta   90.00
_cell.angle_gamma   90.00
#
_symmetry.space_group_name_H-M   'P 1'
#
loop_
_entity.id
_entity.type
_entity.pdbx_description
1 polymer ?
#
loop_
_entity_poly.entity_id
_entity_poly.type
_entity_poly.pdbx_seq_one_letter_code
_entity_poly.pdbx_strand_id
1 'polypeptide(L)'
;MFQIIHQLTTSPEDILMVTKDVIKEFADDGVKYLELRSTPRVENTTGMTKKTYVESVLEGIKQSKQDLDIDVRYLISVDRRGGPSVAKETVKLAEEFFLSTEDTVLGLDLSGDPTAGQAKDFLEPLLEAKKAGLKLALHLSEVNNIVK
;
A
#
# COMPACT_ATOMS: atom_id res chain seq x y z
N MET A 1 5.59 12.49 -12.72
CA MET A 1 4.48 11.58 -13.05
C MET A 1 3.59 11.31 -11.83
N PHE A 2 4.02 10.58 -10.80
CA PHE A 2 3.18 10.23 -9.64
C PHE A 2 2.50 11.40 -8.92
N GLN A 3 3.18 12.55 -8.80
CA GLN A 3 2.58 13.76 -8.21
C GLN A 3 1.31 14.22 -8.94
N ILE A 4 1.26 14.08 -10.26
CA ILE A 4 0.07 14.45 -11.07
C ILE A 4 -1.04 13.44 -10.83
N ILE A 5 -0.73 12.13 -10.80
CA ILE A 5 -1.71 11.07 -10.54
C ILE A 5 -2.34 11.24 -9.15
N HIS A 6 -1.54 11.61 -8.15
CA HIS A 6 -2.01 11.85 -6.79
C HIS A 6 -3.04 12.99 -6.71
N GLN A 7 -2.95 13.99 -7.60
CA GLN A 7 -3.91 15.10 -7.69
C GLN A 7 -5.23 14.70 -8.34
N LEU A 8 -5.29 13.55 -9.02
CA LEU A 8 -6.51 13.03 -9.65
C LEU A 8 -7.24 12.01 -8.77
N THR A 9 -6.63 11.59 -7.65
CA THR A 9 -7.14 10.53 -6.76
C THR A 9 -7.15 11.05 -5.34
N THR A 10 -8.04 12.00 -5.06
CA THR A 10 -8.00 12.81 -3.84
C THR A 10 -9.12 12.48 -2.87
N SER A 11 -10.10 11.68 -3.26
CA SER A 11 -11.24 11.28 -2.43
C SER A 11 -11.28 9.75 -2.21
N PRO A 12 -11.94 9.28 -1.14
CA PRO A 12 -12.20 7.85 -0.94
C PRO A 12 -12.91 7.19 -2.13
N GLU A 13 -13.79 7.93 -2.82
CA GLU A 13 -14.51 7.49 -4.01
C GLU A 13 -13.57 7.27 -5.19
N ASP A 14 -12.60 8.19 -5.40
CA ASP A 14 -11.58 8.02 -6.44
C ASP A 14 -10.75 6.76 -6.19
N ILE A 15 -10.36 6.52 -4.93
CA ILE A 15 -9.56 5.35 -4.53
C ILE A 15 -10.33 4.05 -4.76
N LEU A 16 -11.63 4.03 -4.41
CA LEU A 16 -12.49 2.89 -4.68
C LEU A 16 -12.57 2.62 -6.19
N MET A 17 -12.82 3.66 -7.00
CA MET A 17 -12.94 3.54 -8.46
C MET A 17 -11.65 2.99 -9.08
N VAL A 18 -10.50 3.61 -8.82
CA VAL A 18 -9.23 3.18 -9.42
C VAL A 18 -8.80 1.79 -8.94
N THR A 19 -9.15 1.40 -7.71
CA THR A 19 -8.86 0.05 -7.21
C THR A 19 -9.63 -1.00 -8.03
N LYS A 20 -10.92 -0.77 -8.28
CA LYS A 20 -11.75 -1.68 -9.09
C LYS A 20 -11.26 -1.75 -10.53
N ASP A 21 -10.92 -0.61 -11.13
CA ASP A 21 -10.43 -0.55 -12.50
C ASP A 21 -9.11 -1.33 -12.67
N VAL A 22 -8.15 -1.14 -11.76
CA VAL A 22 -6.88 -1.88 -11.78
C VAL A 22 -7.10 -3.40 -11.64
N ILE A 23 -7.96 -3.83 -10.71
CA ILE A 23 -8.23 -5.26 -10.52
C ILE A 23 -8.92 -5.85 -11.76
N LYS A 24 -9.85 -5.11 -12.35
CA LYS A 24 -10.53 -5.51 -13.58
C LYS A 24 -9.54 -5.67 -14.74
N GLU A 25 -8.65 -4.70 -14.96
CA GLU A 25 -7.64 -4.77 -16.01
C GLU A 25 -6.75 -6.02 -15.83
N PHE A 26 -6.29 -6.31 -14.61
CA PHE A 26 -5.55 -7.54 -14.35
C PHE A 26 -6.36 -8.82 -14.59
N ALA A 27 -7.64 -8.83 -14.23
CA ALA A 27 -8.53 -9.97 -14.47
C ALA A 27 -8.75 -10.19 -15.98
N ASP A 28 -8.93 -9.11 -16.75
CA ASP A 28 -9.07 -9.15 -18.22
C ASP A 28 -7.79 -9.67 -18.90
N ASP A 29 -6.62 -9.40 -18.31
CA ASP A 29 -5.32 -9.97 -18.71
C ASP A 29 -5.13 -11.45 -18.26
N GLY A 30 -6.12 -12.03 -17.57
CA GLY A 30 -6.12 -13.42 -17.13
C GLY A 30 -5.37 -13.68 -15.82
N VAL A 31 -5.01 -12.64 -15.06
CA VAL A 31 -4.40 -12.80 -13.73
C VAL A 31 -5.39 -13.43 -12.76
N LYS A 32 -4.93 -14.47 -12.03
CA LYS A 32 -5.74 -15.19 -11.04
C LYS A 32 -5.42 -14.83 -9.59
N TYR A 33 -4.25 -14.26 -9.34
CA TYR A 33 -3.82 -13.81 -8.03
C TYR A 33 -3.05 -12.51 -8.15
N LEU A 34 -3.48 -11.48 -7.43
CA LEU A 34 -2.88 -10.15 -7.40
C LEU A 34 -2.57 -9.72 -5.97
N GLU A 35 -1.31 -9.38 -5.70
CA GLU A 35 -0.93 -8.60 -4.52
C GLU A 35 -0.89 -7.12 -4.90
N LEU A 36 -2.01 -6.43 -4.64
CA LEU A 36 -2.10 -4.99 -4.84
C LEU A 36 -1.27 -4.28 -3.77
N ARG A 37 -0.51 -3.27 -4.18
CA ARG A 37 0.27 -2.42 -3.27
C ARG A 37 -0.13 -0.97 -3.45
N SER A 38 -0.31 -0.25 -2.35
CA SER A 38 -0.59 1.18 -2.41
C SER A 38 -0.19 1.90 -1.13
N THR A 39 0.20 3.17 -1.27
CA THR A 39 0.62 4.05 -0.17
C THR A 39 -0.57 4.85 0.34
N PRO A 40 -1.06 4.63 1.58
CA PRO A 40 -2.15 5.43 2.14
C PRO A 40 -1.77 6.90 2.29
N ARG A 41 -2.67 7.80 1.87
CA ARG A 41 -2.45 9.24 1.89
C ARG A 41 -3.47 9.97 2.76
N VAL A 42 -3.09 11.18 3.17
CA VAL A 42 -4.01 12.15 3.78
C VAL A 42 -4.25 13.25 2.77
N GLU A 43 -5.52 13.60 2.53
CA GLU A 43 -5.92 14.71 1.67
C GLU A 43 -6.82 15.66 2.45
N ASN A 44 -6.29 16.83 2.79
CA ASN A 44 -6.97 17.78 3.68
C ASN A 44 -8.24 18.37 3.07
N THR A 45 -8.28 18.53 1.74
CA THR A 45 -9.40 19.15 1.03
C THR A 45 -10.66 18.29 1.06
N THR A 46 -10.49 16.98 0.92
CA THR A 46 -11.58 16.00 0.92
C THR A 46 -11.80 15.36 2.29
N GLY A 47 -10.86 15.54 3.22
CA GLY A 47 -10.88 14.90 4.54
C GLY A 47 -10.45 13.44 4.52
N MET A 48 -9.92 12.93 3.39
CA MET A 48 -9.44 11.55 3.31
C MET A 48 -8.26 11.35 4.26
N THR A 49 -8.38 10.36 5.14
CA THR A 49 -7.32 9.91 6.04
C THR A 49 -6.65 8.65 5.49
N LYS A 50 -5.48 8.29 6.05
CA LYS A 50 -4.83 7.00 5.73
C LYS A 50 -5.76 5.80 5.99
N LYS A 51 -6.59 5.88 7.04
CA LYS A 51 -7.54 4.81 7.39
C LYS A 51 -8.65 4.69 6.36
N THR A 52 -9.34 5.78 6.06
CA THR A 52 -10.40 5.80 5.04
C THR A 52 -9.86 5.44 3.65
N TYR A 53 -8.61 5.79 3.34
CA TYR A 53 -7.92 5.35 2.13
C TYR A 53 -7.85 3.82 2.05
N VAL A 54 -7.36 3.16 3.11
CA VAL A 54 -7.24 1.70 3.16
C VAL A 54 -8.62 1.04 3.11
N GLU A 55 -9.61 1.59 3.81
CA GLU A 55 -11.00 1.12 3.75
C GLU A 55 -11.56 1.16 2.32
N SER A 56 -11.31 2.24 1.56
CA SER A 56 -11.69 2.33 0.15
C SER A 56 -11.04 1.27 -0.73
N VAL A 57 -9.75 0.98 -0.53
CA VAL A 57 -9.05 -0.08 -1.26
C VAL A 57 -9.65 -1.44 -0.93
N LEU A 58 -9.89 -1.72 0.35
CA LEU A 58 -10.47 -3.00 0.80
C LEU A 58 -11.89 -3.20 0.27
N GLU A 59 -12.71 -2.15 0.25
CA GLU A 59 -14.04 -2.22 -0.36
C GLU A 59 -13.95 -2.45 -1.87
N GLY A 60 -12.99 -1.83 -2.57
CA GLY A 60 -12.73 -2.09 -3.98
C GLY A 60 -12.32 -3.54 -4.26
N ILE A 61 -11.44 -4.10 -3.43
CA ILE A 61 -11.04 -5.51 -3.49
C ILE A 61 -12.25 -6.42 -3.26
N LYS A 62 -13.03 -6.16 -2.22
CA LYS A 62 -14.21 -6.95 -1.86
C LYS A 62 -15.25 -6.98 -2.98
N GLN A 63 -15.58 -5.81 -3.56
CA GLN A 63 -16.52 -5.72 -4.68
C GLN A 63 -15.97 -6.44 -5.92
N SER A 64 -14.69 -6.26 -6.24
CA SER A 64 -14.09 -6.89 -7.43
C SER A 64 -14.08 -8.42 -7.34
N LYS A 65 -13.79 -8.98 -6.16
CA LYS A 65 -13.81 -10.44 -5.93
C LYS A 65 -15.20 -11.07 -6.02
N GLN A 66 -16.28 -10.29 -5.94
CA GLN A 66 -17.64 -10.79 -6.14
C GLN A 66 -17.99 -10.95 -7.63
N ASP A 67 -17.42 -10.08 -8.47
CA ASP A 67 -17.77 -9.98 -9.88
C ASP A 67 -16.74 -10.64 -10.81
N LEU A 68 -15.51 -10.86 -10.34
CA LEU A 68 -14.36 -11.29 -11.15
C LEU A 68 -13.71 -12.56 -10.60
N ASP A 69 -13.20 -13.41 -11.51
CA ASP A 69 -12.44 -14.62 -11.18
C ASP A 69 -10.95 -14.32 -10.97
N ILE A 70 -10.66 -13.59 -9.88
CA ILE A 70 -9.32 -13.20 -9.41
C ILE A 70 -9.30 -13.14 -7.88
N ASP A 71 -8.27 -13.68 -7.24
CA ASP A 71 -8.00 -13.47 -5.82
C ASP A 71 -7.08 -12.26 -5.65
N VAL A 72 -7.41 -11.38 -4.72
CA VAL A 72 -6.65 -10.14 -4.48
C VAL A 72 -6.30 -10.02 -3.01
N ARG A 73 -5.02 -9.71 -2.77
CA ARG A 73 -4.43 -9.45 -1.46
C ARG A 73 -3.80 -8.07 -1.46
N TYR A 74 -3.60 -7.50 -0.27
CA TYR A 74 -3.16 -6.12 -0.13
C TYR A 74 -1.89 -5.99 0.72
N LEU A 75 -0.93 -5.23 0.19
CA LEU A 75 0.26 -4.77 0.90
C LEU A 75 0.18 -3.26 1.06
N ILE A 76 0.23 -2.79 2.30
CA ILE A 76 0.21 -1.36 2.58
C ILE A 76 1.63 -0.80 2.41
N SER A 77 1.82 0.13 1.48
CA SER A 77 3.13 0.66 1.14
C SER A 77 3.57 1.77 2.08
N VAL A 78 4.86 1.75 2.41
CA VAL A 78 5.62 2.81 3.08
C VAL A 78 6.43 3.54 2.02
N ASP A 79 6.17 4.84 1.85
CA ASP A 79 7.00 5.72 1.03
C ASP A 79 8.19 6.23 1.85
N ARG A 80 9.41 5.98 1.36
CA ARG A 80 10.66 6.43 1.98
C ARG A 80 10.69 7.93 2.30
N ARG A 81 10.01 8.76 1.51
CA ARG A 81 9.96 10.22 1.72
C ARG A 81 9.25 10.61 3.03
N GLY A 82 8.37 9.75 3.56
CA GLY A 82 7.72 9.96 4.85
C GLY A 82 8.67 9.74 6.04
N GLY A 83 9.79 9.06 5.83
CA GLY A 83 10.77 8.76 6.87
C GLY A 83 10.28 7.73 7.91
N PRO A 84 11.10 7.46 8.94
CA PRO A 84 10.87 6.36 9.87
C PRO A 84 9.65 6.54 10.78
N SER A 85 9.28 7.77 11.13
CA SER A 85 8.07 8.02 11.95
C SER A 85 6.80 7.62 11.21
N VAL A 86 6.69 8.05 9.95
CA VAL A 86 5.56 7.69 9.08
C VAL A 86 5.54 6.19 8.82
N ALA A 87 6.71 5.56 8.67
CA ALA A 87 6.80 4.11 8.54
C ALA A 87 6.20 3.38 9.77
N LYS A 88 6.52 3.81 10.99
CA LYS A 88 5.93 3.24 12.23
C LYS A 88 4.41 3.41 12.30
N GLU A 89 3.88 4.56 11.88
CA GLU A 89 2.43 4.76 11.78
C GLU A 89 1.78 3.79 10.79
N THR A 90 2.41 3.62 9.62
CA THR A 90 1.91 2.71 8.58
C THR A 90 1.97 1.25 9.02
N VAL A 91 3.00 0.85 9.79
CA VAL A 91 3.09 -0.48 10.40
C VAL A 91 1.89 -0.73 11.31
N LYS A 92 1.59 0.20 12.23
CA LYS A 92 0.43 0.08 13.13
C LYS A 92 -0.90 -0.01 12.39
N LEU A 93 -1.05 0.80 11.33
CA LEU A 93 -2.23 0.75 10.48
C LEU A 93 -2.36 -0.61 9.80
N ALA A 94 -1.26 -1.16 9.27
CA ALA A 94 -1.26 -2.46 8.65
C ALA A 94 -1.54 -3.60 9.63
N GLU A 95 -1.04 -3.52 10.87
CA GLU A 95 -1.38 -4.46 11.94
C GLU A 95 -2.88 -4.45 12.26
N GLU A 96 -3.49 -3.26 12.37
CA GLU A 96 -4.94 -3.12 12.59
C GLU A 96 -5.76 -3.82 11.51
N PHE A 97 -5.42 -3.59 10.23
CA PHE A 97 -6.14 -4.22 9.12
C PHE A 97 -5.79 -5.70 8.91
N PHE A 98 -4.56 -6.11 9.19
CA PHE A 98 -4.16 -7.52 9.17
C PHE A 98 -5.02 -8.36 10.13
N LEU A 99 -5.29 -7.84 11.33
CA LEU A 99 -6.11 -8.53 12.33
C LEU A 99 -7.62 -8.52 12.02
N SER A 100 -8.09 -7.62 11.15
CA SER A 100 -9.53 -7.39 10.93
C SER A 100 -10.07 -7.79 9.55
N THR A 101 -9.21 -8.23 8.61
CA THR A 101 -9.60 -8.36 7.19
C THR A 101 -9.51 -9.77 6.60
N GLU A 102 -9.58 -10.84 7.39
CA GLU A 102 -9.93 -12.14 6.78
C GLU A 102 -8.83 -12.68 5.85
N ASP A 103 -7.54 -12.47 6.13
CA ASP A 103 -6.40 -12.70 5.20
C ASP A 103 -6.36 -11.80 3.95
N THR A 104 -7.04 -10.64 3.92
CA THR A 104 -6.95 -9.72 2.77
C THR A 104 -5.70 -8.84 2.83
N VAL A 105 -5.43 -8.20 3.97
CA VAL A 105 -4.15 -7.50 4.20
C VAL A 105 -3.12 -8.52 4.64
N LEU A 106 -2.00 -8.61 3.93
CA LEU A 106 -0.94 -9.58 4.22
C LEU A 106 0.32 -8.96 4.81
N GLY A 107 0.55 -7.67 4.56
CA GLY A 107 1.87 -7.13 4.81
C GLY A 107 2.11 -5.69 4.39
N LEU A 108 3.39 -5.38 4.30
CA LEU A 108 3.92 -4.07 3.92
C LEU A 108 4.80 -4.16 2.69
N ASP A 109 4.86 -3.05 1.97
CA ASP A 109 5.84 -2.78 0.93
C ASP A 109 6.70 -1.56 1.34
N LEU A 110 8.02 -1.58 1.10
CA LEU A 110 8.88 -0.39 1.22
C LEU A 110 9.28 0.08 -0.18
N SER A 111 8.82 1.26 -0.55
CA SER A 111 8.99 1.84 -1.89
C SER A 111 9.15 3.37 -1.83
N GLY A 112 8.65 4.10 -2.82
CA GLY A 112 8.89 5.55 -2.97
C GLY A 112 10.27 5.89 -3.52
N ASP A 113 10.70 7.14 -3.35
CA ASP A 113 11.97 7.63 -3.91
C ASP A 113 13.17 6.84 -3.34
N PRO A 114 13.92 6.09 -4.17
CA PRO A 114 15.03 5.25 -3.70
C PRO A 114 16.24 6.05 -3.21
N THR A 115 16.27 7.37 -3.45
CA THR A 115 17.30 8.28 -2.94
C THR A 115 16.94 8.94 -1.61
N ALA A 116 15.67 8.80 -1.17
CA ALA A 116 15.18 9.36 0.08
C ALA A 116 15.43 8.40 1.26
N GLY A 117 15.96 8.96 2.36
CA GLY A 117 16.27 8.20 3.58
C GLY A 117 17.44 7.23 3.42
N GLN A 118 17.76 6.50 4.49
CA GLN A 118 18.72 5.40 4.47
C GLN A 118 18.03 4.09 4.85
N ALA A 119 18.45 2.96 4.28
CA ALA A 119 17.83 1.66 4.55
C ALA A 119 17.77 1.33 6.06
N LYS A 120 18.80 1.74 6.81
CA LYS A 120 18.87 1.56 8.27
C LYS A 120 17.73 2.25 9.04
N ASP A 121 17.21 3.35 8.50
CA ASP A 121 16.16 4.15 9.17
C ASP A 121 14.84 3.37 9.22
N PHE A 122 14.61 2.48 8.26
CA PHE A 122 13.41 1.67 8.16
C PHE A 122 13.55 0.29 8.82
N LEU A 123 14.74 -0.07 9.33
CA LEU A 123 14.97 -1.41 9.88
C LEU A 123 14.10 -1.68 11.11
N GLU A 124 14.00 -0.72 12.03
CA GLU A 124 13.17 -0.85 13.23
C GLU A 124 11.68 -1.09 12.88
N PRO A 125 10.99 -0.21 12.11
CA PRO A 125 9.57 -0.44 11.77
C PRO A 125 9.34 -1.73 10.97
N LEU A 126 10.26 -2.12 10.06
CA LEU A 126 10.14 -3.37 9.32
C LEU A 126 10.27 -4.60 10.23
N LEU A 127 11.16 -4.55 11.22
CA LEU A 127 11.29 -5.63 12.21
C LEU A 127 10.06 -5.72 13.12
N GLU A 128 9.44 -4.60 13.48
CA GLU A 128 8.16 -4.57 14.20
C GLU A 128 7.06 -5.25 13.39
N ALA A 129 6.89 -4.87 12.12
CA ALA A 129 5.92 -5.50 11.23
C ALA A 129 6.13 -7.02 11.12
N LYS A 130 7.38 -7.46 10.93
CA LYS A 130 7.71 -8.89 10.87
C LYS A 130 7.34 -9.61 12.17
N LYS A 131 7.56 -8.99 13.34
CA LYS A 131 7.19 -9.56 14.64
C LYS A 131 5.66 -9.68 14.79
N ALA A 132 4.90 -8.77 14.20
CA ALA A 132 3.43 -8.84 14.17
C ALA A 132 2.88 -9.87 13.17
N GLY A 133 3.74 -10.53 12.38
CA GLY A 133 3.35 -11.55 11.41
C GLY A 133 3.14 -11.04 9.98
N LEU A 134 3.22 -9.72 9.76
CA LEU A 134 3.11 -9.09 8.46
C LEU A 134 4.24 -9.56 7.52
N LYS A 135 3.88 -9.84 6.26
CA LYS A 135 4.85 -10.11 5.19
C LYS A 135 5.49 -8.80 4.74
N LEU A 136 6.71 -8.90 4.20
CA LEU A 136 7.47 -7.74 3.75
C LEU A 136 7.89 -7.91 2.29
N ALA A 137 7.57 -6.93 1.45
CA ALA A 137 8.16 -6.73 0.14
C ALA A 137 9.03 -5.46 0.19
N LEU A 138 10.25 -5.52 -0.33
CA LEU A 138 11.19 -4.39 -0.28
C LEU A 138 11.70 -4.10 -1.68
N HIS A 139 11.54 -2.87 -2.13
CA HIS A 139 12.30 -2.39 -3.28
C HIS A 139 13.77 -2.25 -2.88
N LEU A 140 14.68 -2.85 -3.64
CA LEU A 140 16.12 -2.85 -3.37
C LEU A 140 16.89 -2.63 -4.66
N SER A 141 18.03 -1.94 -4.58
CA SER A 141 18.95 -1.74 -5.71
C SER A 141 18.32 -1.06 -6.95
N GLU A 142 17.33 -0.17 -6.76
CA GLU A 142 16.70 0.58 -7.85
C GLU A 142 17.64 1.61 -8.49
N VAL A 143 18.63 2.09 -7.73
CA VAL A 143 19.69 3.02 -8.16
C VAL A 143 21.04 2.58 -7.60
N ASN A 144 22.13 3.05 -8.20
CA ASN A 144 23.47 2.85 -7.66
C ASN A 144 23.60 3.54 -6.31
N ASN A 145 23.58 2.74 -5.23
CA ASN A 145 23.68 3.22 -3.87
C ASN A 145 25.08 2.91 -3.32
N ILE A 146 26.02 3.82 -3.56
CA ILE A 146 27.38 3.69 -3.02
C ILE A 146 27.33 4.15 -1.57
N VAL A 147 27.37 3.19 -0.65
CA VAL A 147 27.59 3.46 0.78
C VAL A 147 28.99 4.05 0.91
N LYS A 148 29.06 5.36 1.15
CA LYS A 148 30.32 6.04 1.50
C LYS A 148 30.71 5.74 2.94
#